data_AF-Q62252-F1
#
_entry.id   AF-Q62252-F1
#
_cell.length_a   1.000
_cell.length_b   1.000
_cell.length_c   1.000
_cell.angle_alpha   90.00
_cell.angle_beta   90.00
_cell.angle_gamma   90.00
#
_symmetry.space_group_name_H-M   'P 1'
#
loop_
_entity.id
_entity.type
_entity.pdbx_description
1 polymer ?
#
loop_
_entity_poly.entity_id
_entity_poly.type
_entity_poly.pdbx_seq_one_letter_code
_entity_poly.pdbx_strand_id
1 'polypeptide(L)'
;MSIPFSNTHYRIPQGFGNLLEGLTREILREQPDNIPAFAAAYFENLLEKREKTSFDPAEWGAKVEDRFYNNHAFKEQEQVEKCEQELAKSSGREETPVTPFEESTEEEREQEEAAALKIQSLFRGHVAREEVKKMKSDKNENLKEEADN
;
A
#
# COMPACT_ATOMS: atom_id res chain seq x y z
N MET A 1 17.62 2.17 8.14
CA MET A 1 17.97 3.47 7.53
C MET A 1 19.24 3.98 8.18
N SER A 2 20.29 4.35 7.44
CA SER A 2 21.39 5.13 8.05
C SER A 2 20.86 6.53 8.31
N ILE A 3 21.23 7.15 9.44
CA ILE A 3 20.80 8.51 9.74
C ILE A 3 21.50 9.42 8.71
N PRO A 4 20.76 10.14 7.83
CA PRO A 4 21.36 10.84 6.69
C PRO A 4 22.35 11.96 7.06
N PHE A 5 22.54 12.23 8.35
CA PHE A 5 23.43 13.25 8.88
C PHE A 5 24.40 12.74 9.96
N SER A 6 24.49 11.42 10.21
CA SER A 6 25.51 10.87 11.09
C SER A 6 26.78 10.55 10.31
N ASN A 7 27.94 10.85 10.89
CA ASN A 7 29.25 10.46 10.35
C ASN A 7 29.54 8.96 10.55
N THR A 8 28.51 8.10 10.50
CA THR A 8 28.59 6.69 10.82
C THR A 8 27.93 5.85 9.73
N HIS A 9 28.56 4.73 9.39
CA HIS A 9 27.99 3.73 8.48
C HIS A 9 27.09 2.71 9.19
N TYR A 10 26.90 2.87 10.50
CA TYR A 10 26.06 1.98 11.28
C TYR A 10 24.58 2.25 10.99
N ARG A 11 23.87 1.19 10.61
CA ARG A 11 22.43 1.22 10.32
C ARG A 11 21.67 0.62 11.49
N ILE A 12 20.61 1.29 11.91
CA ILE A 12 19.71 0.77 12.94
C ILE A 12 18.96 -0.45 12.36
N PRO A 13 18.92 -1.61 13.05
CA PRO A 13 18.13 -2.77 12.64
C PRO A 13 16.65 -2.41 12.50
N GLN A 14 15.98 -2.97 11.49
CA GLN A 14 14.55 -2.70 11.27
C GLN A 14 13.72 -3.30 12.40
N GLY A 15 12.66 -2.60 12.83
CA GLY A 15 11.81 -3.02 13.94
C GLY A 15 12.42 -2.83 15.33
N PHE A 16 13.68 -2.39 15.44
CA PHE A 16 14.29 -2.07 16.73
C PHE A 16 13.54 -0.96 17.47
N GLY A 17 13.07 0.06 16.73
CA GLY A 17 12.25 1.14 17.30
C GLY A 17 10.98 0.61 17.93
N ASN A 18 10.26 -0.28 17.24
CA ASN A 18 9.04 -0.91 17.75
C ASN A 18 9.27 -1.71 19.05
N LEU A 19 10.41 -2.43 19.17
CA LEU A 19 10.75 -3.13 20.40
C LEU A 19 10.97 -2.18 21.58
N LEU A 20 11.72 -1.09 21.35
CA LEU A 20 11.96 -0.08 22.38
C LEU A 20 10.66 0.65 22.76
N GLU A 21 9.80 0.96 21.80
CA GLU A 21 8.50 1.55 22.06
C GLU A 21 7.62 0.65 22.92
N GLY A 22 7.57 -0.65 22.61
CA GLY A 22 6.85 -1.65 23.40
C GLY A 22 7.36 -1.72 24.84
N LEU A 23 8.67 -1.85 25.03
CA LEU A 23 9.28 -1.85 26.37
C LEU A 23 8.97 -0.56 27.13
N THR A 24 9.12 0.60 26.49
CA THR A 24 8.90 1.91 27.12
C THR A 24 7.45 2.08 27.56
N ARG A 25 6.49 1.62 26.74
CA ARG A 25 5.06 1.62 27.10
C ARG A 25 4.79 0.79 28.36
N GLU A 26 5.38 -0.38 28.48
CA GLU A 26 5.22 -1.23 29.67
C GLU A 26 5.90 -0.65 30.91
N ILE A 27 7.09 -0.05 30.77
CA ILE A 27 7.77 0.65 31.88
C ILE A 27 6.89 1.80 32.39
N LEU A 28 6.33 2.60 31.48
CA LEU A 28 5.46 3.71 31.85
C LEU A 28 4.16 3.24 32.53
N ARG A 29 3.70 2.03 32.21
CA ARG A 29 2.49 1.42 32.78
C ARG A 29 2.71 0.86 34.17
N GLU A 30 3.74 0.04 34.36
CA GLU A 30 3.99 -0.69 35.62
C GLU A 30 4.82 0.11 36.62
N GLN A 31 5.55 1.16 36.17
CA GLN A 31 6.44 1.99 37.01
C GLN A 31 7.38 1.17 37.93
N PRO A 32 8.20 0.26 37.37
CA PRO A 32 9.07 -0.59 38.18
C PRO A 32 10.26 0.18 38.77
N ASP A 33 10.67 -0.16 40.00
CA ASP A 33 11.85 0.43 40.64
C ASP A 33 13.16 0.05 39.93
N ASN A 34 13.25 -1.17 39.40
CA ASN A 34 14.45 -1.69 38.71
C ASN A 34 14.17 -1.93 37.21
N ILE A 35 14.43 -0.90 36.41
CA ILE A 35 14.17 -0.91 34.96
C ILE A 35 14.97 -2.00 34.23
N PRO A 36 16.29 -2.19 34.44
CA PRO A 36 17.03 -3.25 33.76
C PRO A 36 16.49 -4.67 34.03
N ALA A 37 16.12 -4.96 35.28
CA ALA A 37 15.54 -6.26 35.63
C ALA A 37 14.17 -6.47 34.97
N PHE A 38 13.33 -5.43 34.97
CA PHE A 38 12.04 -5.45 34.28
C PHE A 38 12.19 -5.66 32.77
N ALA A 39 13.14 -4.97 32.12
CA ALA A 39 13.39 -5.09 30.70
C ALA A 39 13.84 -6.51 30.30
N ALA A 40 14.70 -7.14 31.10
CA ALA A 40 15.11 -8.53 30.89
C ALA A 40 13.90 -9.48 30.92
N ALA A 41 13.07 -9.40 31.96
CA ALA A 41 11.87 -10.22 32.09
C ALA A 41 10.84 -9.96 30.97
N TYR A 42 10.70 -8.71 30.53
CA TYR A 42 9.83 -8.34 29.41
C TYR A 42 10.27 -9.02 28.11
N PHE A 43 11.55 -8.96 27.78
CA PHE A 43 12.06 -9.59 26.55
C PHE A 43 12.05 -11.12 26.63
N GLU A 44 12.29 -11.72 27.80
CA GLU A 44 12.10 -13.16 28.00
C GLU A 44 10.66 -13.61 27.69
N ASN A 45 9.66 -12.89 28.21
CA ASN A 45 8.25 -13.15 27.93
C ASN A 45 7.92 -12.93 26.44
N LEU A 46 8.54 -11.94 25.79
CA LEU A 46 8.38 -11.69 24.36
C LEU A 46 8.93 -12.84 23.51
N LEU A 47 10.10 -13.38 23.88
CA LEU A 47 10.69 -14.54 23.23
C LEU A 47 9.82 -15.79 23.41
N GLU A 48 9.31 -16.03 24.61
CA GLU A 48 8.40 -17.15 24.89
C GLU A 48 7.11 -17.06 24.05
N LYS A 49 6.53 -15.85 23.93
CA LYS A 49 5.37 -15.61 23.06
C LYS A 49 5.70 -15.85 21.58
N ARG A 50 6.88 -15.42 21.12
CA ARG A 50 7.35 -15.65 19.75
C ARG A 50 7.46 -17.13 19.45
N GLU A 51 8.03 -17.92 20.35
CA GLU A 51 8.15 -19.38 20.17
C GLU A 51 6.78 -20.06 20.13
N LYS A 52 5.83 -19.64 20.97
CA LYS A 52 4.48 -20.22 21.03
C LYS A 52 3.59 -19.84 19.85
N THR A 53 3.67 -18.61 19.38
CA THR A 53 2.74 -18.05 18.38
C THR A 53 3.35 -17.87 17.00
N SER A 54 4.67 -18.01 16.87
CA SER A 54 5.45 -17.62 15.69
C SER A 54 5.26 -16.16 15.26
N PHE A 55 4.69 -15.31 16.12
CA PHE A 55 4.52 -13.89 15.85
C PHE A 55 5.67 -13.10 16.47
N ASP A 56 6.40 -12.35 15.64
CA ASP A 56 7.48 -11.48 16.06
C ASP A 56 7.07 -9.99 15.92
N PRO A 57 6.92 -9.25 17.04
CA PRO A 57 6.65 -7.82 17.01
C PRO A 57 7.72 -7.01 16.26
N ALA A 58 9.00 -7.41 16.30
CA ALA A 58 10.05 -6.71 15.58
C ALA A 58 9.87 -6.84 14.06
N GLU A 59 9.52 -8.03 13.57
CA GLU A 59 9.23 -8.25 12.16
C GLU A 59 7.99 -7.49 11.69
N TRP A 60 6.94 -7.44 12.52
CA TRP A 60 5.76 -6.64 12.21
C TRP A 60 6.10 -5.15 12.15
N GLY A 61 6.84 -4.64 13.15
CA GLY A 61 7.32 -3.26 13.18
C GLY A 61 8.17 -2.92 11.97
N ALA A 62 9.09 -3.79 11.57
CA ALA A 62 9.91 -3.64 10.37
C ALA A 62 9.08 -3.51 9.09
N LYS A 63 8.00 -4.29 8.94
CA LYS A 63 7.05 -4.18 7.80
C LYS A 63 6.28 -2.86 7.84
N VAL A 64 5.92 -2.38 9.02
CA VAL A 64 5.26 -1.07 9.17
C VAL A 64 6.21 0.06 8.79
N GLU A 65 7.45 0.03 9.28
CA GLU A 65 8.51 1.00 8.97
C GLU A 65 8.86 1.02 7.47
N ASP A 66 8.87 -0.14 6.78
CA ASP A 66 9.12 -0.21 5.33
C ASP A 66 8.02 0.50 4.51
N ARG A 67 6.76 0.42 4.94
CA ARG A 67 5.63 1.08 4.24
C ARG A 67 5.72 2.61 4.23
N PHE A 68 6.37 3.21 5.23
CA PHE A 68 6.54 4.66 5.28
C PHE A 68 7.75 5.14 4.47
N TYR A 69 8.69 4.25 4.10
CA TYR A 69 9.95 4.65 3.46
C TYR A 69 10.12 4.20 2.00
N ASN A 70 9.12 3.60 1.38
CA ASN A 70 9.12 3.46 -0.06
C ASN A 70 7.72 3.73 -0.58
N ASN A 71 7.59 4.79 -1.37
CA ASN A 71 6.49 4.92 -2.32
C ASN A 71 6.35 3.57 -3.02
N HIS A 72 5.31 2.81 -2.69
CA HIS A 72 4.96 1.58 -3.39
C HIS A 72 4.70 1.82 -4.89
N ALA A 73 4.73 3.09 -5.34
CA ALA A 73 4.80 3.52 -6.72
C ALA A 73 5.75 2.67 -7.59
N PHE A 74 6.90 2.24 -7.08
CA PHE A 74 7.82 1.35 -7.84
C PHE A 74 7.54 -0.14 -7.66
N LYS A 75 6.95 -0.57 -6.53
CA LYS A 75 6.62 -1.99 -6.30
C LYS A 75 5.37 -2.42 -7.08
N GLU A 76 4.44 -1.49 -7.32
CA GLU A 76 3.32 -1.71 -8.25
C GLU A 76 3.84 -1.85 -9.67
N GLN A 77 4.82 -1.04 -10.09
CA GLN A 77 5.48 -1.22 -11.39
C GLN A 77 6.22 -2.54 -11.47
N GLU A 78 6.86 -3.04 -10.41
CA GLU A 78 7.55 -4.34 -10.47
C GLU A 78 6.60 -5.55 -10.46
N GLN A 79 5.39 -5.41 -9.87
CA GLN A 79 4.34 -6.43 -9.96
C GLN A 79 3.57 -6.34 -11.27
N VAL A 80 3.35 -5.14 -11.80
CA VAL A 80 2.81 -4.91 -13.13
C VAL A 80 3.84 -5.39 -14.15
N GLU A 81 5.13 -5.11 -14.02
CA GLU A 81 6.21 -5.64 -14.87
C GLU A 81 6.46 -7.13 -14.66
N LYS A 82 6.20 -7.75 -13.49
CA LYS A 82 6.24 -9.22 -13.38
C LYS A 82 5.01 -9.88 -13.97
N CYS A 83 3.83 -9.30 -13.75
CA CYS A 83 2.59 -9.76 -14.38
C CYS A 83 2.66 -9.54 -15.90
N GLU A 84 3.23 -8.43 -16.36
CA GLU A 84 3.46 -8.04 -17.74
C GLU A 84 4.71 -8.72 -18.32
N GLN A 85 5.72 -9.13 -17.56
CA GLN A 85 6.81 -9.96 -18.10
C GLN A 85 6.41 -11.42 -18.15
N GLU A 86 5.49 -11.88 -17.29
CA GLU A 86 4.87 -13.21 -17.42
C GLU A 86 3.71 -13.21 -18.43
N LEU A 87 3.02 -12.07 -18.65
CA LEU A 87 2.09 -11.86 -19.77
C LEU A 87 2.80 -11.52 -21.09
N ALA A 88 3.96 -10.86 -21.09
CA ALA A 88 4.72 -10.49 -22.30
C ALA A 88 5.76 -11.54 -22.68
N LYS A 89 6.11 -12.46 -21.76
CA LYS A 89 6.71 -13.74 -22.14
C LYS A 89 5.68 -14.69 -22.76
N SER A 90 4.38 -14.41 -22.60
CA SER A 90 3.31 -15.15 -23.27
C SER A 90 2.64 -14.39 -24.43
N SER A 91 2.83 -13.06 -24.57
CA SER A 91 2.17 -12.30 -25.65
C SER A 91 2.88 -10.98 -26.00
N GLY A 92 3.34 -10.85 -27.24
CA GLY A 92 3.37 -9.56 -27.95
C GLY A 92 4.64 -8.74 -27.91
N ARG A 93 5.63 -9.18 -28.68
CA ARG A 93 6.88 -8.47 -29.02
C ARG A 93 6.64 -7.66 -30.29
N GLU A 94 6.77 -6.33 -30.27
CA GLU A 94 7.14 -5.56 -31.47
C GLU A 94 8.12 -4.44 -31.06
N GLU A 95 9.44 -4.51 -31.25
CA GLU A 95 10.21 -4.88 -32.44
C GLU A 95 10.42 -6.37 -32.65
N THR A 96 9.45 -6.95 -33.34
CA THR A 96 9.57 -8.10 -34.21
C THR A 96 8.50 -7.93 -35.24
N PRO A 97 8.75 -8.39 -36.46
CA PRO A 97 7.81 -8.26 -37.56
C PRO A 97 6.40 -8.62 -37.11
N VAL A 98 5.53 -7.61 -37.16
CA VAL A 98 4.07 -7.64 -37.25
C VAL A 98 3.58 -9.07 -37.41
N THR A 99 3.36 -9.78 -36.30
CA THR A 99 2.76 -11.10 -36.34
C THR A 99 1.27 -10.89 -36.51
N PRO A 100 0.69 -11.24 -37.67
CA PRO A 100 -0.72 -11.06 -37.91
C PRO A 100 -1.51 -11.88 -36.89
N PHE A 101 -2.34 -11.18 -36.11
CA PHE A 101 -3.67 -11.62 -35.71
C PHE A 101 -3.72 -13.11 -35.34
N GLU A 102 -3.39 -13.44 -34.08
CA GLU A 102 -4.04 -14.63 -33.51
C GLU A 102 -5.53 -14.36 -33.66
N GLU A 103 -6.18 -15.25 -34.39
CA GLU A 103 -7.61 -15.18 -34.62
C GLU A 103 -8.27 -15.46 -33.27
N SER A 104 -8.37 -14.41 -32.44
CA SER A 104 -9.20 -14.41 -31.26
C SER A 104 -10.55 -14.94 -31.69
N THR A 105 -11.02 -15.94 -30.95
CA THR A 105 -12.29 -16.58 -31.24
C THR A 105 -13.38 -15.51 -31.31
N GLU A 106 -14.43 -15.72 -32.10
CA GLU A 106 -15.57 -14.78 -32.12
C GLU A 106 -16.09 -14.51 -30.69
N GLU A 107 -16.03 -15.52 -29.82
CA GLU A 107 -16.36 -15.42 -28.39
C GLU A 107 -15.41 -14.49 -27.61
N GLU A 108 -14.10 -14.55 -27.82
CA GLU A 108 -13.13 -13.65 -27.16
C GLU A 108 -13.28 -12.21 -27.62
N ARG A 109 -13.51 -11.98 -28.93
CA ARG A 109 -13.78 -10.63 -29.43
C ARG A 109 -15.07 -10.05 -28.85
N GLU A 110 -16.13 -10.84 -28.77
CA GLU A 110 -17.38 -10.41 -28.15
C GLU A 110 -17.19 -10.10 -26.66
N GLN A 111 -16.38 -10.88 -25.94
CA GLN A 111 -16.03 -10.62 -24.54
C GLN A 111 -15.20 -9.34 -24.36
N GLU A 112 -14.18 -9.12 -25.20
CA GLU A 112 -13.37 -7.91 -25.20
C GLU A 112 -14.22 -6.67 -25.51
N GLU A 113 -15.08 -6.75 -26.53
CA GLU A 113 -16.02 -5.68 -26.89
C GLU A 113 -17.01 -5.41 -25.74
N ALA A 114 -17.57 -6.45 -25.11
CA ALA A 114 -18.46 -6.30 -23.96
C ALA A 114 -17.74 -5.66 -22.74
N ALA A 115 -16.49 -6.04 -22.48
CA ALA A 115 -15.67 -5.46 -21.43
C ALA A 115 -15.35 -3.99 -21.73
N ALA A 116 -14.96 -3.67 -22.95
CA ALA A 116 -14.70 -2.31 -23.41
C ALA A 116 -15.96 -1.43 -23.29
N LEU A 117 -17.11 -1.92 -23.75
CA LEU A 117 -18.40 -1.24 -23.61
C LEU A 117 -18.77 -1.02 -22.13
N LYS A 118 -18.48 -1.97 -21.25
CA LYS A 118 -18.70 -1.82 -19.80
C LYS A 118 -17.82 -0.73 -19.19
N ILE A 119 -16.54 -0.68 -19.55
CA ILE A 119 -15.62 0.37 -19.07
C ILE A 119 -16.08 1.75 -19.59
N GLN A 120 -16.38 1.86 -20.89
CA GLN A 120 -16.83 3.10 -21.51
C GLN A 120 -18.15 3.61 -20.92
N SER A 121 -19.12 2.72 -20.72
CA SER A 121 -20.42 3.07 -20.14
C SER A 121 -20.29 3.50 -18.67
N LEU A 122 -19.47 2.81 -17.88
CA LEU A 122 -19.17 3.20 -16.49
C LEU A 122 -18.50 4.57 -16.42
N PHE A 123 -17.51 4.85 -17.27
CA PHE A 123 -16.83 6.13 -17.32
C PHE A 123 -17.77 7.26 -17.73
N ARG A 124 -18.56 7.09 -18.80
CA ARG A 124 -19.57 8.08 -19.20
C ARG A 124 -20.57 8.37 -18.08
N GLY A 125 -21.02 7.33 -17.37
CA GLY A 125 -21.88 7.47 -16.20
C GLY A 125 -21.20 8.19 -15.03
N HIS A 126 -19.92 7.95 -14.79
CA HIS A 126 -19.14 8.65 -13.77
C HIS A 126 -19.04 10.15 -14.07
N VAL A 127 -18.71 10.52 -15.31
CA VAL A 127 -18.63 11.92 -15.76
C VAL A 127 -19.97 12.63 -15.55
N ALA A 128 -21.09 12.04 -16.01
CA ALA A 128 -22.41 12.64 -15.83
C ALA A 128 -22.81 12.82 -14.35
N ARG A 129 -22.44 11.86 -13.48
CA ARG A 129 -22.70 11.97 -12.03
C ARG A 129 -21.87 13.05 -11.38
N GLU A 130 -20.60 13.19 -11.77
CA GLU A 130 -19.71 14.24 -11.27
C GLU A 130 -20.21 15.63 -11.70
N GLU A 131 -20.72 15.79 -12.93
CA GLU A 131 -21.32 17.05 -13.40
C GLU A 131 -22.58 17.42 -12.60
N VAL A 132 -23.51 16.48 -12.39
CA VAL A 132 -24.72 16.73 -11.58
C VAL A 132 -24.37 17.04 -10.13
N LYS A 133 -23.34 16.41 -9.59
CA LYS A 133 -22.85 16.69 -8.22
C LYS A 133 -22.32 18.12 -8.12
N LYS A 134 -21.54 18.59 -9.12
CA LYS A 134 -21.06 19.98 -9.20
C LYS A 134 -22.24 20.97 -9.29
N MET A 135 -23.18 20.75 -10.20
CA MET A 135 -24.36 21.62 -10.35
C MET A 135 -25.23 21.72 -9.07
N LYS A 136 -25.33 20.64 -8.29
CA LYS A 136 -26.06 20.65 -7.00
C LYS A 136 -25.31 21.43 -5.93
N SER A 137 -23.98 21.35 -5.89
CA SER A 137 -23.17 22.19 -5.00
C SER A 137 -23.32 23.66 -5.36
N ASP A 138 -23.15 24.01 -6.64
CA ASP A 138 -23.25 25.40 -7.12
C ASP A 138 -24.64 26.00 -6.86
N LYS A 139 -25.72 25.22 -7.06
CA LYS A 139 -27.09 25.68 -6.78
C LYS A 139 -27.34 25.88 -5.28
N ASN A 140 -26.72 25.08 -4.42
CA ASN A 140 -26.86 25.23 -2.97
C ASN A 140 -26.04 26.42 -2.44
N GLU A 141 -24.96 26.80 -3.11
CA GLU A 141 -24.22 28.04 -2.83
C GLU A 141 -25.03 29.27 -3.27
N ASN A 142 -25.58 29.27 -4.50
CA ASN A 142 -26.43 30.38 -4.96
C ASN A 142 -27.71 30.58 -4.12
N LEU A 143 -28.35 29.50 -3.65
CA LEU A 143 -29.54 29.61 -2.79
C LEU A 143 -29.21 30.13 -1.37
N LYS A 144 -27.96 29.98 -0.91
CA LYS A 144 -27.52 30.59 0.35
C LYS A 144 -27.22 32.07 0.17
N GLU A 145 -26.63 32.46 -0.96
CA GLU A 145 -26.36 33.88 -1.27
C GLU A 145 -27.65 34.69 -1.52
N GLU A 146 -28.71 34.08 -2.06
CA GLU A 146 -30.02 34.73 -2.19
C GLU A 146 -30.81 34.80 -0.87
N ALA A 147 -30.51 33.95 0.11
CA ALA A 147 -31.17 34.00 1.42
C ALA A 147 -30.53 35.01 2.39
N ASP A 148 -29.30 35.43 2.13
CA ASP A 148 -28.55 36.43 2.90
C ASP A 148 -28.62 37.86 2.31
N ASN A 149 -29.38 38.08 1.24
CA ASN A 149 -29.69 39.40 0.66
C ASN A 149 -31.18 39.77 0.81
#